data_AF-A0A956SVI0-F1
#
_entry.id   AF-A0A956SVI0-F1
#
_cell.length_a   1.000
_cell.length_b   1.000
_cell.length_c   1.000
_cell.angle_alpha   90.00
_cell.angle_beta   90.00
_cell.angle_gamma   90.00
#
_symmetry.space_group_name_H-M   'P 1'
#
loop_
_entity.id
_entity.type
_entity.pdbx_description
1 polymer ?
#
loop_
_entity_poly.entity_id
_entity_poly.type
_entity_poly.pdbx_seq_one_letter_code
_entity_poly.pdbx_strand_id
1 'polypeptide(L)'
;MEVRTRGRGFARVTVAAGAIALLAAPAWSATTVEELERRIERQDQELKEMRQELRDLKAAPAVPEAPAPQSEAATDDKQVDEVVNEVMARLPGWLKNTKVGAAIRLRPEYGHNFFPTGPINLNDTSDTLAGQRTDLWVEVNPDPHLRGFVKIRDVRNWGSEPSTVSTGLETQSTDLFEGYLDVIRPFDVPIKARGGRQSIAQGRQRLVGGLDWALQGRSFDGGRLWIDLSGEDFANAAPGDWLIDGFFTQIAESPVLDDNDAFFSGVMASTKLAKWLDAEAFVYVLDSNAEILGERGAIDGTDGT
;
A
#
# COMPACT_ATOMS: atom_id res chain seq x y z
N MET A 1 40.40 -7.31 41.17
CA MET A 1 39.60 -8.42 40.59
C MET A 1 38.16 -7.97 40.64
N GLU A 2 37.67 -7.40 39.55
CA GLU A 2 36.41 -6.65 39.52
C GLU A 2 35.58 -7.17 38.36
N VAL A 3 34.41 -7.72 38.66
CA VAL A 3 33.59 -8.44 37.67
C VAL A 3 32.70 -7.43 36.97
N ARG A 4 33.11 -6.99 35.77
CA ARG A 4 32.21 -6.32 34.82
C ARG A 4 31.13 -7.30 34.36
N THR A 5 29.97 -7.28 35.01
CA THR A 5 28.77 -7.95 34.50
C THR A 5 28.27 -7.23 33.24
N ARG A 6 28.19 -7.97 32.13
CA ARG A 6 27.67 -7.48 30.84
C ARG A 6 26.29 -6.83 30.99
N GLY A 7 26.06 -5.78 30.21
CA GLY A 7 24.73 -5.19 30.04
C GLY A 7 23.73 -6.24 29.56
N ARG A 8 22.52 -6.22 30.13
CA ARG A 8 21.39 -7.03 29.68
C ARG A 8 20.75 -6.32 28.48
N GLY A 9 20.78 -6.96 27.31
CA GLY A 9 19.91 -6.55 26.20
C GLY A 9 18.44 -6.69 26.63
N PHE A 10 17.66 -5.64 26.44
CA PHE A 10 16.24 -5.62 26.78
C PHE A 10 15.41 -5.85 25.52
N ALA A 11 15.13 -7.11 25.20
CA ALA A 11 14.14 -7.46 24.17
C ALA A 11 12.76 -6.90 24.58
N ARG A 12 12.33 -5.81 23.96
CA ARG A 12 11.00 -5.21 24.18
C ARG A 12 9.97 -5.92 23.33
N VAL A 13 9.49 -7.06 23.82
CA VAL A 13 8.35 -7.76 23.20
C VAL A 13 7.06 -6.97 23.47
N THR A 14 6.77 -6.00 22.60
CA THR A 14 5.51 -5.24 22.62
C THR A 14 4.38 -6.11 22.07
N VAL A 15 3.81 -6.97 22.91
CA VAL A 15 2.61 -7.74 22.57
C VAL A 15 1.40 -6.80 22.52
N ALA A 16 1.10 -6.29 21.34
CA ALA A 16 -0.14 -5.56 21.07
C ALA A 16 -1.35 -6.51 21.02
N ALA A 17 -1.72 -7.09 22.17
CA ALA A 17 -2.90 -7.95 22.31
C ALA A 17 -4.19 -7.12 22.23
N GLY A 18 -4.65 -6.87 21.00
CA GLY A 18 -5.88 -6.14 20.69
C GLY A 18 -7.16 -6.93 21.00
N ALA A 19 -7.37 -7.32 22.26
CA ALA A 19 -8.65 -7.86 22.72
C ALA A 19 -9.68 -6.71 22.84
N ILE A 20 -10.40 -6.42 21.75
CA ILE A 20 -11.53 -5.49 21.79
C ILE A 20 -12.60 -6.10 22.70
N ALA A 21 -12.86 -5.44 23.82
CA ALA A 21 -13.82 -5.88 24.81
C ALA A 21 -15.24 -5.92 24.20
N LEU A 22 -15.77 -7.14 24.04
CA LEU A 22 -17.10 -7.41 23.50
C LEU A 22 -18.16 -7.21 24.62
N LEU A 23 -18.25 -5.98 25.13
CA LEU A 23 -19.23 -5.56 26.13
C LEU A 23 -19.76 -4.16 25.76
N ALA A 24 -21.08 -4.06 25.64
CA ALA A 24 -21.85 -2.86 25.24
C ALA A 24 -21.87 -2.48 23.74
N ALA A 25 -22.09 -3.46 22.85
CA ALA A 25 -22.92 -3.21 21.67
C ALA A 25 -24.40 -3.47 22.05
N PRO A 26 -25.38 -2.65 21.62
CA PRO A 26 -26.79 -2.96 21.85
C PRO A 26 -27.14 -4.29 21.17
N ALA A 27 -27.95 -5.12 21.83
CA ALA A 27 -28.31 -6.43 21.30
C ALA A 27 -29.16 -6.30 20.03
N TRP A 28 -28.53 -6.45 18.87
CA TRP A 28 -29.25 -6.61 17.60
C TRP A 28 -29.96 -7.96 17.66
N SER A 29 -31.28 -7.92 17.76
CA SER A 29 -32.14 -9.11 17.81
C SER A 29 -31.92 -10.01 16.58
N ALA A 30 -32.10 -11.33 16.73
CA ALA A 30 -32.02 -12.26 15.59
C ALA A 30 -32.95 -11.83 14.44
N THR A 31 -34.13 -11.29 14.78
CA THR A 31 -35.10 -10.70 13.85
C THR A 31 -34.55 -9.55 13.01
N THR A 32 -33.67 -8.69 13.57
CA THR A 32 -33.05 -7.59 12.81
C THR A 32 -31.94 -8.05 11.87
N VAL A 33 -31.28 -9.18 12.16
CA VAL A 33 -30.26 -9.75 11.27
C VAL A 33 -30.93 -10.40 10.05
N GLU A 34 -31.97 -11.20 10.28
CA GLU A 34 -32.72 -11.88 9.21
C GLU A 34 -33.40 -10.87 8.25
N GLU A 35 -33.88 -9.74 8.77
CA GLU A 35 -34.44 -8.66 7.93
C GLU A 35 -33.38 -8.00 7.04
N LEU A 36 -32.15 -7.81 7.55
CA LEU A 36 -31.03 -7.29 6.77
C LEU A 36 -30.56 -8.26 5.68
N GLU A 37 -30.50 -9.56 5.99
CA GLU A 37 -30.15 -10.59 5.00
C GLU A 37 -31.15 -10.64 3.84
N ARG A 38 -32.45 -10.66 4.14
CA ARG A 38 -33.53 -10.56 3.11
C ARG A 38 -33.46 -9.27 2.30
N ARG A 39 -32.95 -8.17 2.87
CA ARG A 39 -32.78 -6.89 2.17
C ARG A 39 -31.58 -6.94 1.21
N ILE A 40 -30.47 -7.54 1.62
CA ILE A 40 -29.28 -7.74 0.77
C ILE A 40 -29.63 -8.64 -0.42
N GLU A 41 -30.31 -9.76 -0.18
CA GLU A 41 -30.71 -10.69 -1.25
C GLU A 41 -31.65 -10.04 -2.28
N ARG A 42 -32.55 -9.16 -1.83
CA ARG A 42 -33.41 -8.37 -2.74
C ARG A 42 -32.60 -7.40 -3.61
N GLN A 43 -31.63 -6.68 -3.03
CA GLN A 43 -30.79 -5.77 -3.78
C GLN A 43 -29.89 -6.50 -4.80
N ASP A 44 -29.43 -7.70 -4.47
CA ASP A 44 -28.69 -8.56 -5.40
C ASP A 44 -29.57 -9.09 -6.55
N GLN A 45 -30.88 -9.25 -6.34
CA GLN A 45 -31.84 -9.56 -7.40
C GLN A 45 -32.11 -8.34 -8.29
N GLU A 46 -32.42 -7.18 -7.70
CA GLU A 46 -32.62 -5.91 -8.41
C GLU A 46 -31.39 -5.54 -9.29
N LEU A 47 -30.17 -5.75 -8.79
CA LEU A 47 -28.94 -5.53 -9.56
C LEU A 47 -28.74 -6.53 -10.71
N LYS A 48 -29.21 -7.77 -10.59
CA LYS A 48 -29.19 -8.75 -11.69
C LYS A 48 -30.20 -8.39 -12.76
N GLU A 49 -31.39 -7.96 -12.36
CA GLU A 49 -32.46 -7.50 -13.27
C GLU A 49 -32.05 -6.24 -14.03
N MET A 50 -31.54 -5.19 -13.36
CA MET A 50 -30.99 -4.00 -14.05
C MET A 50 -29.85 -4.34 -15.01
N ARG A 51 -28.97 -5.30 -14.65
CA ARG A 51 -27.89 -5.76 -15.56
C ARG A 51 -28.42 -6.61 -16.72
N GLN A 52 -29.60 -7.22 -16.60
CA GLN A 52 -30.29 -7.88 -17.69
C GLN A 52 -30.90 -6.83 -18.63
N GLU A 53 -31.69 -5.90 -18.07
CA GLU A 53 -32.34 -4.80 -18.79
C GLU A 53 -31.34 -3.92 -19.55
N LEU A 54 -30.20 -3.56 -18.94
CA LEU A 54 -29.13 -2.83 -19.63
C LEU A 54 -28.46 -3.63 -20.76
N ARG A 55 -28.46 -4.96 -20.71
CA ARG A 55 -27.98 -5.81 -21.81
C ARG A 55 -29.02 -5.90 -22.92
N ASP A 56 -30.29 -6.01 -22.58
CA ASP A 56 -31.38 -6.09 -23.55
C ASP A 56 -31.60 -4.74 -24.27
N LEU A 57 -31.51 -3.61 -23.54
CA LEU A 57 -31.49 -2.25 -24.11
C LEU A 57 -30.29 -2.01 -25.04
N LYS A 58 -29.12 -2.58 -24.72
CA LYS A 58 -27.91 -2.49 -25.54
C LYS A 58 -27.89 -3.48 -26.71
N ALA A 59 -28.75 -4.52 -26.67
CA ALA A 59 -28.95 -5.48 -27.74
C ALA A 59 -30.14 -5.12 -28.66
N ALA A 60 -30.94 -4.11 -28.30
CA ALA A 60 -31.97 -3.56 -29.18
C ALA A 60 -31.34 -3.03 -30.48
N PRO A 61 -31.96 -3.28 -31.66
CA PRO A 61 -31.42 -2.82 -32.92
C PRO A 61 -31.36 -1.29 -32.95
N ALA A 62 -30.22 -0.75 -33.39
CA ALA A 62 -29.98 0.69 -33.42
C ALA A 62 -31.09 1.42 -34.20
N VAL A 63 -31.64 2.46 -33.58
CA VAL A 63 -32.49 3.45 -34.27
C VAL A 63 -31.67 4.01 -35.44
N PRO A 64 -32.21 4.08 -36.67
CA PRO A 64 -31.46 4.63 -37.80
C PRO A 64 -31.03 6.07 -37.50
N GLU A 65 -29.72 6.27 -37.44
CA GLU A 65 -29.08 7.51 -37.03
C GLU A 65 -29.44 8.63 -38.01
N ALA A 66 -30.06 9.70 -37.50
CA ALA A 66 -30.29 10.91 -38.31
C ALA A 66 -28.92 11.49 -38.70
N PRO A 67 -28.73 11.97 -39.94
CA PRO A 67 -27.41 12.35 -40.44
C PRO A 67 -26.84 13.52 -39.64
N ALA A 68 -25.84 13.23 -38.81
CA ALA A 68 -25.09 14.22 -38.06
C ALA A 68 -24.26 15.10 -39.03
N PRO A 69 -24.04 16.39 -38.71
CA PRO A 69 -23.21 17.25 -39.53
C PRO A 69 -21.77 16.73 -39.55
N GLN A 70 -21.18 16.65 -40.75
CA GLN A 70 -19.81 16.19 -40.95
C GLN A 70 -18.84 17.14 -40.22
N SER A 71 -18.09 16.62 -39.25
CA SER A 71 -16.94 17.32 -38.67
C SER A 71 -15.66 16.65 -39.15
N GLU A 72 -14.81 17.43 -39.81
CA GLU A 72 -13.50 16.99 -40.32
C GLU A 72 -12.49 16.86 -39.17
N ALA A 73 -12.57 15.77 -38.41
CA ALA A 73 -11.61 15.46 -37.33
C ALA A 73 -11.38 13.95 -37.12
N ALA A 74 -11.66 13.11 -38.13
CA ALA A 74 -11.34 11.68 -38.09
C ALA A 74 -9.85 11.46 -38.44
N THR A 75 -8.95 11.76 -37.49
CA THR A 75 -7.52 11.47 -37.64
C THR A 75 -7.24 9.98 -37.40
N ASP A 76 -7.54 9.19 -38.43
CA ASP A 76 -7.01 7.85 -38.72
C ASP A 76 -6.54 6.99 -37.53
N ASP A 77 -7.48 6.48 -36.72
CA ASP A 77 -7.20 5.53 -35.63
C ASP A 77 -6.33 4.34 -36.08
N LYS A 78 -6.43 3.95 -37.36
CA LYS A 78 -5.64 2.85 -37.93
C LYS A 78 -4.14 3.16 -38.02
N GLN A 79 -3.75 4.41 -38.22
CA GLN A 79 -2.34 4.82 -38.15
C GLN A 79 -1.81 4.75 -36.71
N VAL A 80 -2.64 5.09 -35.72
CA VAL A 80 -2.25 4.98 -34.31
C VAL A 80 -2.03 3.51 -33.93
N ASP A 81 -2.97 2.64 -34.30
CA ASP A 81 -2.85 1.19 -34.09
C ASP A 81 -1.66 0.58 -34.86
N GLU A 82 -1.40 0.99 -36.10
CA GLU A 82 -0.26 0.49 -36.90
C GLU A 82 1.08 0.91 -36.28
N VAL A 83 1.23 2.18 -35.87
CA VAL A 83 2.43 2.67 -35.19
C VAL A 83 2.63 2.00 -33.85
N VAL A 84 1.57 1.80 -33.04
CA VAL A 84 1.65 1.05 -31.79
C VAL A 84 2.10 -0.39 -32.04
N ASN A 85 1.52 -1.08 -33.02
CA ASN A 85 1.90 -2.45 -33.36
C ASN A 85 3.34 -2.55 -33.90
N GLU A 86 3.82 -1.59 -34.70
CA GLU A 86 5.20 -1.56 -35.18
C GLU A 86 6.20 -1.32 -34.03
N VAL A 87 5.91 -0.38 -33.13
CA VAL A 87 6.71 -0.13 -31.92
C VAL A 87 6.77 -1.39 -31.06
N MET A 88 5.62 -2.03 -30.79
CA MET A 88 5.54 -3.26 -29.99
C MET A 88 6.24 -4.46 -30.65
N ALA A 89 6.22 -4.56 -31.99
CA ALA A 89 6.93 -5.61 -32.74
C ALA A 89 8.45 -5.45 -32.71
N ARG A 90 8.96 -4.22 -32.56
CA ARG A 90 10.39 -3.91 -32.41
C ARG A 90 10.93 -4.12 -30.99
N LEU A 91 10.06 -4.38 -30.01
CA LEU A 91 10.50 -4.63 -28.62
C LEU A 91 11.19 -6.00 -28.49
N PRO A 92 12.37 -6.09 -27.85
CA PRO A 92 13.04 -7.36 -27.60
C PRO A 92 12.17 -8.32 -26.76
N GLY A 93 12.26 -9.62 -27.04
CA GLY A 93 11.28 -10.62 -26.61
C GLY A 93 11.01 -10.74 -25.10
N TRP A 94 11.91 -10.26 -24.23
CA TRP A 94 11.68 -10.18 -22.78
C TRP A 94 10.55 -9.20 -22.40
N LEU A 95 10.23 -8.24 -23.26
CA LEU A 95 9.13 -7.30 -23.05
C LEU A 95 7.73 -7.93 -23.23
N LYS A 96 7.62 -9.12 -23.85
CA LYS A 96 6.31 -9.77 -24.11
C LYS A 96 5.54 -10.14 -22.84
N ASN A 97 6.26 -10.45 -21.75
CA ASN A 97 5.68 -10.69 -20.43
C ASN A 97 5.99 -9.57 -19.43
N THR A 98 6.32 -8.38 -19.94
CA THR A 98 6.64 -7.19 -19.13
C THR A 98 5.50 -6.19 -19.19
N LYS A 99 5.08 -5.68 -18.03
CA LYS A 99 4.18 -4.52 -17.93
C LYS A 99 5.00 -3.32 -17.46
N VAL A 100 4.86 -2.20 -18.15
CA VAL A 100 5.43 -0.91 -17.73
C VAL A 100 4.27 0.01 -17.36
N GLY A 101 4.43 0.85 -16.35
CA GLY A 101 3.43 1.84 -15.99
C GLY A 101 4.01 3.06 -15.30
N ALA A 102 3.20 4.11 -15.27
CA ALA A 102 3.51 5.40 -14.67
C ALA A 102 2.28 5.95 -13.95
N ALA A 103 2.49 6.71 -12.88
CA ALA A 103 1.43 7.45 -12.18
C ALA A 103 1.97 8.77 -11.68
N ILE A 104 1.23 9.85 -11.90
CA ILE A 104 1.52 11.18 -11.37
C ILE A 104 0.38 11.58 -10.43
N ARG A 105 0.73 12.10 -9.26
CA ARG A 105 -0.18 12.68 -8.27
C ARG A 105 0.30 14.09 -7.96
N LEU A 106 -0.53 15.07 -8.24
CA LEU A 106 -0.36 16.44 -7.76
C LEU A 106 -1.28 16.65 -6.55
N ARG A 107 -0.82 17.44 -5.59
CA ARG A 107 -1.59 17.77 -4.39
C ARG A 107 -1.29 19.20 -3.90
N PRO A 108 -2.14 20.18 -4.25
CA PRO A 108 -2.18 21.43 -3.51
C PRO A 108 -2.80 21.17 -2.13
N GLU A 109 -2.11 21.61 -1.08
CA GLU A 109 -2.58 21.65 0.30
C GLU A 109 -2.54 23.12 0.78
N TYR A 110 -3.59 23.58 1.47
CA TYR A 110 -3.63 24.88 2.14
C TYR A 110 -3.91 24.64 3.62
N GLY A 111 -2.93 24.99 4.46
CA GLY A 111 -2.99 24.91 5.91
C GLY A 111 -3.26 26.27 6.53
N HIS A 112 -4.10 26.31 7.55
CA HIS A 112 -4.29 27.48 8.40
C HIS A 112 -4.47 27.01 9.85
N ASN A 113 -3.68 27.55 10.78
CA ASN A 113 -3.66 27.16 12.19
C ASN A 113 -3.53 25.64 12.44
N PHE A 114 -2.52 25.00 11.83
CA PHE A 114 -2.22 23.56 12.07
C PHE A 114 -1.95 23.21 13.54
N PHE A 115 -1.52 24.17 14.37
CA PHE A 115 -1.24 23.99 15.80
C PHE A 115 -2.02 24.98 16.69
N PRO A 116 -3.34 24.79 16.90
CA PRO A 116 -4.18 25.76 17.62
C PRO A 116 -3.95 25.81 19.15
N THR A 117 -3.03 25.00 19.68
CA THR A 117 -2.83 24.80 21.14
C THR A 117 -1.35 24.75 21.57
N GLY A 118 -0.41 25.08 20.67
CA GLY A 118 1.01 25.15 21.04
C GLY A 118 1.32 26.33 21.97
N PRO A 119 2.34 26.26 22.84
CA PRO A 119 2.76 27.37 23.69
C PRO A 119 3.38 28.55 22.91
N ILE A 120 3.53 28.40 21.59
CA ILE A 120 4.03 29.41 20.66
C ILE A 120 2.83 29.94 19.89
N ASN A 121 2.50 31.24 20.07
CA ASN A 121 1.48 31.93 19.27
C ASN A 121 1.99 32.15 17.82
N LEU A 122 2.02 31.08 17.02
CA LEU A 122 2.18 31.14 15.57
C LEU A 122 0.85 31.56 14.93
N ASN A 123 0.42 32.79 15.26
CA ASN A 123 -0.94 33.28 15.01
C ASN A 123 -1.21 33.68 13.54
N ASP A 124 -0.26 33.41 12.63
CA ASP A 124 -0.35 33.66 11.19
C ASP A 124 0.64 32.77 10.40
N THR A 125 0.51 31.45 10.53
CA THR A 125 1.16 30.48 9.62
C THR A 125 0.11 29.87 8.71
N SER A 126 -0.18 30.57 7.61
CA SER A 126 -0.90 29.98 6.47
C SER A 126 0.11 29.40 5.48
N ASP A 127 0.20 28.08 5.42
CA ASP A 127 1.12 27.37 4.53
C ASP A 127 0.37 26.91 3.27
N THR A 128 0.93 27.22 2.10
CA THR A 128 0.46 26.70 0.81
C THR A 128 1.52 25.78 0.24
N LEU A 129 1.23 24.49 0.16
CA LEU A 129 2.16 23.46 -0.31
C LEU A 129 1.64 22.85 -1.61
N ALA A 130 2.46 22.80 -2.66
CA ALA A 130 2.12 22.12 -3.91
C ALA A 130 2.96 20.84 -4.04
N GLY A 131 2.46 19.74 -3.49
CA GLY A 131 3.13 18.44 -3.52
C GLY A 131 2.99 17.70 -4.85
N GLN A 132 4.03 16.96 -5.22
CA GLN A 132 4.10 16.07 -6.37
C GLN A 132 4.58 14.67 -5.93
N ARG A 133 4.01 13.63 -6.52
CA ARG A 133 4.57 12.28 -6.56
C ARG A 133 4.48 11.72 -7.97
N THR A 134 5.59 11.20 -8.49
CA THR A 134 5.68 10.51 -9.78
C THR A 134 6.25 9.10 -9.56
N ASP A 135 5.44 8.09 -9.84
CA ASP A 135 5.84 6.68 -9.77
C ASP A 135 6.08 6.16 -11.20
N LEU A 136 7.20 5.46 -11.43
CA LEU A 136 7.48 4.69 -12.65
C LEU A 136 7.77 3.25 -12.25
N TRP A 137 7.15 2.26 -12.90
CA TRP A 137 7.38 0.85 -12.56
C TRP A 137 7.45 -0.09 -13.76
N VAL A 138 8.13 -1.21 -13.52
CA VAL A 138 8.26 -2.35 -14.44
C VAL A 138 7.95 -3.62 -13.67
N GLU A 139 7.07 -4.45 -14.23
CA GLU A 139 6.74 -5.79 -13.75
C GLU A 139 7.12 -6.80 -14.83
N VAL A 140 7.84 -7.87 -14.48
CA VAL A 140 8.21 -8.95 -15.41
C VAL A 140 7.70 -10.28 -14.86
N ASN A 141 6.90 -11.01 -15.66
CA ASN A 141 6.32 -12.29 -15.28
C ASN A 141 6.84 -13.41 -16.21
N PRO A 142 8.09 -13.88 -16.06
CA PRO A 142 8.67 -14.88 -16.96
C PRO A 142 7.95 -16.24 -16.91
N ASP A 143 7.34 -16.59 -15.77
CA ASP A 143 6.63 -17.83 -15.51
C ASP A 143 5.42 -17.56 -14.59
N PRO A 144 4.31 -18.32 -14.63
CA PRO A 144 3.18 -18.14 -13.70
C PRO A 144 3.55 -18.19 -12.21
N HIS A 145 4.67 -18.83 -11.85
CA HIS A 145 5.16 -18.95 -10.48
C HIS A 145 6.22 -17.91 -10.10
N LEU A 146 6.64 -17.04 -11.02
CA LEU A 146 7.72 -16.07 -10.78
C LEU A 146 7.36 -14.68 -11.31
N ARG A 147 7.45 -13.68 -10.45
CA ARG A 147 7.20 -12.26 -10.79
C ARG A 147 8.29 -11.36 -10.21
N GLY A 148 8.90 -10.54 -11.04
CA GLY A 148 9.76 -9.45 -10.63
C GLY A 148 9.04 -8.10 -10.71
N PHE A 149 9.31 -7.21 -9.76
CA PHE A 149 8.71 -5.87 -9.75
C PHE A 149 9.72 -4.82 -9.27
N VAL A 150 9.82 -3.71 -10.00
CA VAL A 150 10.64 -2.55 -9.66
C VAL A 150 9.80 -1.29 -9.82
N LYS A 151 9.85 -0.38 -8.84
CA LYS A 151 9.21 0.93 -8.86
C LYS A 151 10.18 2.00 -8.36
N ILE A 152 10.43 2.99 -9.19
CA ILE A 152 11.13 4.23 -8.86
C ILE A 152 10.06 5.28 -8.53
N ARG A 153 10.29 6.07 -7.48
CA ARG A 153 9.40 7.14 -7.03
C ARG A 153 10.18 8.44 -6.94
N ASP A 154 9.62 9.51 -7.50
CA ASP A 154 10.04 10.89 -7.28
C ASP A 154 8.98 11.63 -6.46
N VAL A 155 9.38 12.30 -5.38
CA VAL A 155 8.49 13.08 -4.51
C VAL A 155 9.10 14.44 -4.21
N ARG A 156 8.34 15.51 -4.45
CA ARG A 156 8.78 16.90 -4.31
C ARG A 156 7.66 17.78 -3.80
N ASN A 157 8.02 18.88 -3.14
CA ASN A 157 7.14 20.01 -2.92
C ASN A 157 7.62 21.16 -3.80
N TRP A 158 6.72 21.74 -4.60
CA TRP A 158 7.05 22.88 -5.43
C TRP A 158 7.11 24.15 -4.58
N GLY A 159 8.08 25.03 -4.86
CA GLY A 159 8.30 26.26 -4.12
C GLY A 159 9.11 26.12 -2.82
N SER A 160 9.52 24.91 -2.43
CA SER A 160 10.42 24.67 -1.28
C SER A 160 11.90 24.57 -1.67
N GLU A 161 12.29 24.97 -2.88
CA GLU A 161 13.69 24.95 -3.32
C GLU A 161 14.44 26.19 -2.78
N PRO A 162 15.62 26.03 -2.13
CA PRO A 162 16.32 27.13 -1.48
C PRO A 162 16.96 28.14 -2.44
N SER A 163 17.07 27.82 -3.74
CA SER A 163 17.43 28.79 -4.78
C SER A 163 16.98 28.33 -6.16
N THR A 164 16.82 29.27 -7.09
CA THR A 164 16.41 29.04 -8.49
C THR A 164 17.44 28.30 -9.36
N VAL A 165 18.63 28.02 -8.83
CA VAL A 165 19.74 27.36 -9.53
C VAL A 165 20.29 26.13 -8.79
N SER A 166 19.81 25.87 -7.58
CA SER A 166 20.16 24.67 -6.82
C SER A 166 19.00 23.67 -6.84
N THR A 167 19.21 22.54 -7.50
CA THR A 167 18.69 21.28 -6.94
C THR A 167 19.34 21.12 -5.58
N GLY A 168 18.62 21.50 -4.51
CA GLY A 168 19.21 21.70 -3.19
C GLY A 168 19.94 20.46 -2.67
N LEU A 169 20.89 20.66 -1.75
CA LEU A 169 21.53 19.56 -1.00
C LEU A 169 20.55 18.82 -0.06
N GLU A 170 19.31 19.28 0.00
CA GLU A 170 18.16 18.70 0.71
C GLU A 170 17.55 17.54 -0.10
N THR A 171 17.82 16.31 0.33
CA THR A 171 17.09 15.06 0.00
C THR A 171 17.03 14.60 -1.46
N GLN A 172 17.47 13.36 -1.69
CA GLN A 172 17.24 12.59 -2.91
C GLN A 172 15.73 12.44 -3.16
N SER A 173 15.15 13.29 -4.01
CA SER A 173 13.71 13.25 -4.30
C SER A 173 13.28 11.98 -5.03
N THR A 174 14.19 11.39 -5.80
CA THR A 174 14.00 10.13 -6.54
C THR A 174 14.69 8.97 -5.82
N ASP A 175 13.95 7.90 -5.52
CA ASP A 175 14.47 6.67 -4.90
C ASP A 175 13.80 5.39 -5.46
N LEU A 176 14.44 4.23 -5.25
CA LEU A 176 13.87 2.90 -5.44
C LEU A 176 12.85 2.63 -4.33
N PHE A 177 11.57 2.86 -4.62
CA PHE A 177 10.49 2.66 -3.66
C PHE A 177 10.12 1.18 -3.48
N GLU A 178 10.10 0.37 -4.55
CA GLU A 178 9.91 -1.08 -4.46
C GLU A 178 10.84 -1.81 -5.43
N GLY A 179 11.34 -2.97 -5.01
CA GLY A 179 12.26 -3.80 -5.79
C GLY A 179 12.27 -5.20 -5.18
N TYR A 180 11.44 -6.10 -5.71
CA TYR A 180 11.22 -7.43 -5.14
C TYR A 180 11.03 -8.53 -6.19
N LEU A 181 11.24 -9.76 -5.74
CA LEU A 181 10.85 -11.00 -6.43
C LEU A 181 9.74 -11.71 -5.65
N ASP A 182 8.69 -12.12 -6.34
CA ASP A 182 7.58 -12.96 -5.89
C ASP A 182 7.78 -14.39 -6.43
N VAL A 183 7.81 -15.40 -5.55
CA VAL A 183 7.62 -16.82 -5.88
C VAL A 183 6.19 -17.19 -5.49
N ILE A 184 5.38 -17.66 -6.44
CA ILE A 184 3.94 -17.88 -6.31
C ILE A 184 3.67 -19.36 -6.57
N ARG A 185 2.99 -20.04 -5.64
CA ARG A 185 2.66 -21.48 -5.72
C ARG A 185 3.81 -22.41 -6.15
N PRO A 186 4.94 -22.44 -5.43
CA PRO A 186 6.01 -23.38 -5.73
C PRO A 186 5.50 -24.83 -5.59
N PHE A 187 5.54 -25.61 -6.67
CA PHE A 187 4.99 -26.99 -6.70
C PHE A 187 3.47 -27.06 -6.43
N ASP A 188 2.69 -26.10 -6.94
CA ASP A 188 1.23 -26.00 -6.82
C ASP A 188 0.67 -25.90 -5.39
N VAL A 189 1.52 -25.77 -4.37
CA VAL A 189 1.08 -25.53 -2.98
C VAL A 189 0.58 -24.10 -2.82
N PRO A 190 -0.39 -23.81 -1.94
CA PRO A 190 -0.93 -22.45 -1.80
C PRO A 190 -0.05 -21.61 -0.86
N ILE A 191 1.19 -21.39 -1.29
CA ILE A 191 2.17 -20.52 -0.66
C ILE A 191 2.62 -19.45 -1.66
N LYS A 192 2.80 -18.22 -1.18
CA LYS A 192 3.52 -17.17 -1.89
C LYS A 192 4.65 -16.65 -1.00
N ALA A 193 5.85 -16.48 -1.55
CA ALA A 193 6.96 -15.84 -0.89
C ALA A 193 7.41 -14.60 -1.66
N ARG A 194 7.82 -13.54 -0.96
CA ARG A 194 8.40 -12.32 -1.53
C ARG A 194 9.68 -11.97 -0.81
N GLY A 195 10.71 -11.60 -1.56
CA GLY A 195 11.96 -11.06 -1.03
C GLY A 195 12.35 -9.75 -1.73
N GLY A 196 12.78 -8.76 -0.96
CA GLY A 196 13.27 -7.46 -1.44
C GLY A 196 12.58 -6.27 -0.80
N ARG A 197 12.75 -5.09 -1.40
CA ARG A 197 12.11 -3.83 -0.96
C ARG A 197 10.65 -3.81 -1.36
N GLN A 198 9.75 -3.65 -0.40
CA GLN A 198 8.31 -3.78 -0.62
C GLN A 198 7.49 -2.83 0.26
N SER A 199 6.36 -2.34 -0.25
CA SER A 199 5.33 -1.73 0.60
C SER A 199 4.56 -2.83 1.34
N ILE A 200 4.41 -2.69 2.67
CA ILE A 200 3.67 -3.63 3.51
C ILE A 200 2.42 -2.95 4.07
N ALA A 201 1.28 -3.59 3.84
CA ALA A 201 0.00 -3.29 4.44
C ALA A 201 -0.59 -4.57 5.05
N GLN A 202 -0.96 -4.52 6.32
CA GLN A 202 -1.64 -5.58 7.09
C GLN A 202 -2.66 -4.95 8.05
N GLY A 203 -3.61 -5.74 8.56
CA GLY A 203 -4.60 -5.29 9.57
C GLY A 203 -5.36 -4.02 9.16
N ARG A 204 -5.76 -3.94 7.88
CA ARG A 204 -6.41 -2.77 7.25
C ARG A 204 -5.62 -1.46 7.42
N GLN A 205 -4.29 -1.53 7.38
CA GLN A 205 -3.34 -0.42 7.56
C GLN A 205 -3.35 0.26 8.94
N ARG A 206 -4.01 -0.33 9.96
CA ARG A 206 -4.05 0.26 11.32
C ARG A 206 -2.75 0.12 12.09
N LEU A 207 -1.96 -0.92 11.80
CA LEU A 207 -0.74 -1.27 12.53
C LEU A 207 0.49 -1.31 11.61
N VAL A 208 0.33 -1.88 10.41
CA VAL A 208 1.36 -1.86 9.35
C VAL A 208 0.71 -1.37 8.06
N GLY A 209 1.21 -0.25 7.53
CA GLY A 209 0.69 0.35 6.30
C GLY A 209 1.77 1.04 5.49
N GLY A 210 1.62 1.00 4.16
CA GLY A 210 2.52 1.63 3.19
C GLY A 210 2.47 3.15 3.12
N LEU A 211 1.71 3.78 4.03
CA LEU A 211 1.56 5.24 4.16
C LEU A 211 1.14 5.93 2.83
N ASP A 212 0.32 5.28 2.01
CA ASP A 212 -0.03 5.74 0.65
C ASP A 212 -0.79 7.08 0.59
N TRP A 213 -1.26 7.58 1.74
CA TRP A 213 -1.82 8.92 1.90
C TRP A 213 -0.73 10.01 1.94
N ALA A 214 0.49 9.71 2.37
CA ALA A 214 1.63 10.60 2.24
C ALA A 214 2.15 10.58 0.79
N LEU A 215 3.00 11.55 0.43
CA LEU A 215 3.64 11.55 -0.89
C LEU A 215 4.77 10.50 -0.94
N GLN A 216 5.64 10.50 0.06
CA GLN A 216 6.79 9.60 0.18
C GLN A 216 6.33 8.12 0.24
N GLY A 217 5.31 7.82 1.05
CA GLY A 217 4.92 6.45 1.38
C GLY A 217 5.92 5.78 2.32
N ARG A 218 5.78 4.47 2.51
CA ARG A 218 6.69 3.64 3.31
C ARG A 218 6.95 2.30 2.64
N SER A 219 8.22 1.92 2.57
CA SER A 219 8.69 0.62 2.12
C SER A 219 9.60 0.00 3.15
N PHE A 220 9.74 -1.32 3.08
CA PHE A 220 10.49 -2.13 4.02
C PHE A 220 11.37 -3.11 3.25
N ASP A 221 12.59 -3.36 3.74
CA ASP A 221 13.52 -4.30 3.15
C ASP A 221 13.43 -5.64 3.89
N GLY A 222 13.03 -6.71 3.20
CA GLY A 222 12.94 -8.03 3.83
C GLY A 222 12.11 -9.08 3.09
N GLY A 223 11.69 -10.08 3.86
CA GLY A 223 10.91 -11.23 3.39
C GLY A 223 9.46 -11.19 3.85
N ARG A 224 8.55 -11.70 3.01
CA ARG A 224 7.13 -11.91 3.35
C ARG A 224 6.63 -13.24 2.79
N LEU A 225 5.78 -13.91 3.54
CA LEU A 225 5.23 -15.24 3.25
C LEU A 225 3.71 -15.20 3.47
N TRP A 226 2.95 -15.57 2.44
CA TRP A 226 1.52 -15.81 2.54
C TRP A 226 1.24 -17.30 2.38
N ILE A 227 0.31 -17.80 3.19
CA ILE A 227 -0.27 -19.13 3.09
C ILE A 227 -1.77 -18.95 2.98
N ASP A 228 -2.35 -19.33 1.86
CA ASP A 228 -3.79 -19.27 1.63
C ASP A 228 -4.39 -20.66 1.81
N LEU A 229 -5.20 -20.85 2.85
CA LEU A 229 -5.78 -22.16 3.16
C LEU A 229 -7.13 -22.39 2.45
N SER A 230 -7.61 -21.41 1.66
CA SER A 230 -8.85 -21.53 0.89
C SER A 230 -8.69 -22.21 -0.47
N GLY A 231 -7.47 -22.24 -1.01
CA GLY A 231 -7.14 -22.92 -2.27
C GLY A 231 -7.44 -22.14 -3.55
N GLU A 232 -7.87 -20.87 -3.48
CA GLU A 232 -8.03 -20.01 -4.66
C GLU A 232 -6.72 -19.26 -5.04
N ASP A 233 -6.66 -18.73 -6.26
CA ASP A 233 -5.48 -18.07 -6.82
C ASP A 233 -5.07 -16.82 -6.01
N PHE A 234 -3.83 -16.75 -5.50
CA PHE A 234 -3.26 -15.52 -4.88
C PHE A 234 -3.37 -14.22 -5.72
N ALA A 235 -3.64 -14.33 -7.01
CA ALA A 235 -3.82 -13.20 -7.92
C ALA A 235 -5.27 -12.66 -7.95
N ASN A 236 -6.26 -13.49 -7.64
CA ASN A 236 -7.69 -13.20 -7.86
C ASN A 236 -8.59 -13.57 -6.67
N ALA A 237 -8.09 -14.32 -5.68
CA ALA A 237 -8.84 -14.71 -4.50
C ALA A 237 -9.32 -13.46 -3.77
N ALA A 238 -10.65 -13.26 -3.76
CA ALA A 238 -11.27 -12.59 -2.63
C ALA A 238 -10.81 -13.38 -1.39
N PRO A 239 -10.34 -12.73 -0.30
CA PRO A 239 -9.71 -13.43 0.80
C PRO A 239 -10.62 -14.56 1.26
N GLY A 240 -10.17 -15.80 1.03
CA GLY A 240 -10.95 -16.98 1.34
C GLY A 240 -10.97 -17.20 2.86
N ASP A 241 -11.53 -18.32 3.28
CA ASP A 241 -11.88 -18.52 4.68
C ASP A 241 -10.69 -18.35 5.64
N TRP A 242 -9.44 -18.63 5.23
CA TRP A 242 -8.25 -18.39 6.04
C TRP A 242 -7.02 -17.97 5.21
N LEU A 243 -6.46 -16.81 5.54
CA LEU A 243 -5.17 -16.31 5.07
C LEU A 243 -4.22 -16.14 6.25
N ILE A 244 -2.99 -16.65 6.14
CA ILE A 244 -1.88 -16.36 7.05
C ILE A 244 -0.82 -15.57 6.28
N ASP A 245 -0.32 -14.49 6.88
CA ASP A 245 0.59 -13.54 6.26
C ASP A 245 1.65 -13.10 7.27
N GLY A 246 2.89 -13.56 7.08
CA GLY A 246 4.03 -13.28 7.93
C GLY A 246 5.13 -12.52 7.21
N PHE A 247 5.78 -11.58 7.89
CA PHE A 247 6.92 -10.84 7.36
C PHE A 247 8.06 -10.69 8.38
N PHE A 248 9.26 -10.48 7.85
CA PHE A 248 10.45 -10.08 8.60
C PHE A 248 11.19 -9.03 7.77
N THR A 249 11.45 -7.87 8.36
CA THR A 249 12.06 -6.72 7.68
C THR A 249 13.08 -6.03 8.56
N GLN A 250 14.14 -5.51 7.95
CA GLN A 250 15.03 -4.53 8.56
C GLN A 250 14.46 -3.13 8.30
N ILE A 251 14.48 -2.26 9.31
CA ILE A 251 13.91 -0.90 9.26
C ILE A 251 14.92 0.19 9.60
N ALA A 252 16.05 -0.16 10.20
CA ALA A 252 17.22 0.71 10.34
C ALA A 252 18.50 -0.14 10.32
N GLU A 253 19.56 0.46 9.79
CA GLU A 253 20.93 -0.03 9.82
C GLU A 253 21.81 1.13 10.31
N SER A 254 22.72 0.87 11.25
CA SER A 254 23.66 1.88 11.72
C SER A 254 24.90 1.91 10.80
N PRO A 255 25.27 3.05 10.19
CA PRO A 255 26.51 3.16 9.41
C PRO A 255 27.77 3.19 10.30
N VAL A 256 27.61 3.17 11.62
CA VAL A 256 28.68 3.12 12.63
C VAL A 256 28.65 1.76 13.32
N LEU A 257 29.82 1.24 13.70
CA LEU A 257 30.08 -0.11 14.27
C LEU A 257 29.34 -0.49 15.58
N ASP A 258 28.35 0.28 16.03
CA ASP A 258 27.42 -0.13 17.08
C ASP A 258 26.30 -1.01 16.50
N ASP A 259 25.94 -2.06 17.25
CA ASP A 259 24.95 -3.10 16.93
C ASP A 259 23.49 -2.58 17.05
N ASN A 260 23.26 -1.42 16.44
CA ASN A 260 22.02 -0.65 16.47
C ASN A 260 21.16 -0.91 15.22
N ASP A 261 21.01 -2.17 14.85
CA ASP A 261 20.01 -2.57 13.89
C ASP A 261 18.61 -2.56 14.53
N ALA A 262 17.60 -2.36 13.69
CA ALA A 262 16.20 -2.51 14.08
C ALA A 262 15.47 -3.41 13.08
N PHE A 263 14.87 -4.47 13.60
CA PHE A 263 14.08 -5.45 12.86
C PHE A 263 12.61 -5.35 13.27
N PHE A 264 11.74 -5.33 12.27
CA PHE A 264 10.30 -5.40 12.46
C PHE A 264 9.76 -6.66 11.80
N SER A 265 9.00 -7.44 12.54
CA SER A 265 8.44 -8.71 12.09
C SER A 265 7.00 -8.87 12.58
N GLY A 266 6.25 -9.70 11.87
CA GLY A 266 4.84 -9.88 12.15
C GLY A 266 4.30 -11.18 11.58
N VAL A 267 3.26 -11.70 12.22
CA VAL A 267 2.38 -12.72 11.64
C VAL A 267 0.94 -12.28 11.90
N MET A 268 0.15 -12.25 10.83
CA MET A 268 -1.29 -12.03 10.85
C MET A 268 -1.99 -13.29 10.34
N ALA A 269 -3.09 -13.67 10.99
CA ALA A 269 -4.07 -14.61 10.46
C ALA A 269 -5.42 -13.88 10.33
N SER A 270 -6.08 -14.02 9.19
CA SER A 270 -7.37 -13.39 8.90
C SER A 270 -8.35 -14.39 8.32
N THR A 271 -9.61 -14.33 8.75
CA THR A 271 -10.68 -15.25 8.37
C THR A 271 -12.01 -14.53 8.21
N LYS A 272 -12.89 -15.07 7.37
CA LYS A 272 -14.31 -14.66 7.30
C LYS A 272 -15.15 -15.61 8.13
N LEU A 273 -15.66 -15.14 9.26
CA LEU A 273 -16.55 -15.92 10.13
C LEU A 273 -18.00 -15.90 9.64
N ALA A 274 -18.39 -14.84 8.94
CA ALA A 274 -19.68 -14.71 8.26
C ALA A 274 -19.57 -13.71 7.09
N LYS A 275 -20.60 -13.63 6.23
CA LYS A 275 -20.66 -12.66 5.11
C LYS A 275 -20.42 -11.19 5.52
N TRP A 276 -20.66 -10.86 6.78
CA TRP A 276 -20.53 -9.51 7.36
C TRP A 276 -19.45 -9.39 8.45
N LEU A 277 -18.75 -10.48 8.78
CA LEU A 277 -17.82 -10.56 9.91
C LEU A 277 -16.46 -11.11 9.47
N ASP A 278 -15.51 -10.20 9.30
CA ASP A 278 -14.08 -10.52 9.23
C ASP A 278 -13.51 -10.61 10.66
N ALA A 279 -12.64 -11.59 10.91
CA ALA A 279 -11.84 -11.67 12.13
C ALA A 279 -10.34 -11.69 11.78
N GLU A 280 -9.57 -10.89 12.50
CA GLU A 280 -8.12 -10.75 12.32
C GLU A 280 -7.43 -10.98 13.68
N ALA A 281 -6.38 -11.81 13.69
CA ALA A 281 -5.48 -11.97 14.81
C ALA A 281 -4.05 -11.70 14.33
N PHE A 282 -3.27 -10.96 15.12
CA PHE A 282 -1.91 -10.57 14.74
C PHE A 282 -0.98 -10.55 15.94
N VAL A 283 0.30 -10.80 15.68
CA VAL A 283 1.40 -10.57 16.61
C VAL A 283 2.50 -9.85 15.83
N TYR A 284 2.99 -8.75 16.40
CA TYR A 284 4.10 -7.97 15.85
C TYR A 284 5.23 -7.93 16.88
N VAL A 285 6.47 -8.00 16.39
CA VAL A 285 7.68 -7.85 17.21
C VAL A 285 8.56 -6.81 16.55
N LEU A 286 8.85 -5.76 17.30
CA LEU A 286 9.87 -4.77 16.99
C LEU A 286 11.05 -5.06 17.91
N ASP A 287 12.16 -5.52 17.32
CA ASP A 287 13.43 -5.71 18.02
C ASP A 287 14.37 -4.59 17.59
N SER A 288 14.92 -3.86 18.56
CA SER A 288 15.74 -2.67 18.29
C SER A 288 16.69 -2.41 19.44
N ASN A 289 17.99 -2.47 19.14
CA ASN A 289 19.01 -1.88 20.00
C ASN A 289 19.18 -0.38 19.73
N ALA A 290 18.85 0.06 18.51
CA ALA A 290 18.80 1.47 18.14
C ALA A 290 17.90 2.29 19.09
N GLU A 291 18.38 3.45 19.53
CA GLU A 291 17.48 4.51 19.97
C GLU A 291 16.64 4.95 18.77
N ILE A 292 15.37 4.53 18.74
CA ILE A 292 14.41 4.98 17.73
C ILE A 292 14.19 6.48 17.96
N LEU A 293 14.86 7.29 17.14
CA LEU A 293 14.80 8.76 17.14
C LEU A 293 13.40 9.23 16.69
N GLY A 294 12.43 9.11 17.60
CA GLY A 294 11.03 9.50 17.38
C GLY A 294 10.38 10.22 18.56
N GLU A 295 10.75 9.92 19.81
CA GLU A 295 9.98 10.39 20.99
C GLU A 295 10.81 10.94 22.18
N ARG A 296 12.08 11.29 21.99
CA ARG A 296 12.92 11.91 23.07
C ARG A 296 13.51 13.29 22.78
N GLY A 297 13.30 13.86 21.60
CA GLY A 297 13.83 15.19 21.24
C GLY A 297 13.14 16.41 21.87
N ALA A 298 12.10 16.22 22.72
CA ALA A 298 11.24 17.30 23.19
C ALA A 298 11.02 17.37 24.71
N ILE A 299 11.66 16.49 25.50
CA ILE A 299 11.48 16.44 26.97
C ILE A 299 12.81 16.14 27.68
N ASP A 300 13.84 16.95 27.40
CA ASP A 300 14.86 17.23 28.42
C ASP A 300 15.41 18.65 28.24
N GLY A 301 14.93 19.55 29.09
CA GLY A 301 15.31 20.96 29.13
C GLY A 301 15.95 21.31 30.48
N THR A 302 17.02 20.59 30.84
CA THR A 302 18.01 20.81 31.92
C THR A 302 19.16 19.83 31.66
N ASP A 303 20.46 20.10 31.81
CA ASP A 303 21.26 21.29 32.17
C ASP A 303 22.56 21.22 31.32
N GLY A 304 23.47 22.20 31.20
CA GLY A 304 23.79 23.35 32.04
C GLY A 304 25.28 23.32 32.45
N THR A 305 26.19 23.67 31.53
CA THR A 305 27.52 24.31 31.78
C THR A 305 28.00 24.96 30.49
#